data_AF-A0A1E4YHE2-F1
#
_entry.id   AF-A0A1E4YHE2-F1
#
_cell.length_a   1.000
_cell.length_b   1.000
_cell.length_c   1.000
_cell.angle_alpha   90.00
_cell.angle_beta   90.00
_cell.angle_gamma   90.00
#
_symmetry.space_group_name_H-M   'P 1'
#
loop_
_entity.id
_entity.type
_entity.pdbx_description
1 polymer ?
#
loop_
_entity_poly.entity_id
_entity_poly.type
_entity_poly.pdbx_seq_one_letter_code
_entity_poly.pdbx_strand_id
1 'polypeptide(L)'
;MRAGFSNEVRKIADTVCGELQPAVLEDKGSQKLSFREACNKIVHAIHIVPDCGNPTENSLTSEVKLRGHKGKAAWVAYLNIPQYVRASVMNFRSQP
;
A
#
# COMPACT_ATOMS: atom_id res chain seq x y z
N MET A 1 10.00 -30.70 -0.87
CA MET A 1 8.85 -29.89 -1.30
C MET A 1 8.82 -28.51 -0.61
N ARG A 2 9.69 -27.56 -1.00
CA ARG A 2 9.67 -26.17 -0.45
C ARG A 2 9.64 -25.05 -1.52
N ALA A 3 9.73 -25.40 -2.80
CA ALA A 3 9.82 -24.40 -3.88
C ALA A 3 8.48 -23.70 -4.20
N GLY A 4 7.35 -24.37 -4.03
CA GLY A 4 6.02 -23.78 -4.34
C GLY A 4 5.61 -22.66 -3.38
N PHE A 5 5.90 -22.84 -2.10
CA PHE A 5 5.51 -21.93 -1.02
C PHE A 5 6.23 -20.56 -1.09
N SER A 6 7.53 -20.58 -1.41
CA SER A 6 8.30 -19.34 -1.60
C SER A 6 7.83 -18.51 -2.79
N ASN A 7 7.24 -19.14 -3.81
CA ASN A 7 6.71 -18.44 -4.99
C ASN A 7 5.37 -17.77 -4.69
N GLU A 8 4.55 -18.34 -3.81
CA GLU A 8 3.24 -17.81 -3.47
C GLU A 8 3.34 -16.57 -2.57
N VAL A 9 4.19 -16.61 -1.55
CA VAL A 9 4.51 -15.45 -0.70
C VAL A 9 5.05 -14.28 -1.55
N ARG A 10 5.88 -14.58 -2.55
CA ARG A 10 6.42 -13.56 -3.47
C ARG A 10 5.32 -12.92 -4.32
N LYS A 11 4.39 -13.72 -4.85
CA LYS A 11 3.22 -13.19 -5.59
C LYS A 11 2.33 -12.30 -4.72
N ILE A 12 2.15 -12.66 -3.45
CA ILE A 12 1.37 -11.84 -2.51
C ILE A 12 2.11 -10.53 -2.22
N ALA A 13 3.42 -10.58 -2.01
CA ALA A 13 4.26 -9.39 -1.80
C ALA A 13 4.17 -8.39 -2.96
N ASP A 14 4.01 -8.87 -4.19
CA ASP A 14 3.89 -8.07 -5.42
C ASP A 14 2.44 -7.60 -5.71
N THR A 15 1.46 -7.99 -4.90
CA THR A 15 0.05 -7.59 -5.08
C THR A 15 -0.12 -6.09 -4.89
N VAL A 16 -0.75 -5.43 -5.85
CA VAL A 16 -0.96 -3.98 -5.83
C VAL A 16 -1.98 -3.61 -4.77
N CYS A 17 -1.57 -2.77 -3.82
CA CYS A 17 -2.37 -2.32 -2.70
C CYS A 17 -2.66 -0.81 -2.73
N GLY A 18 -2.15 -0.08 -3.72
CA GLY A 18 -2.39 1.35 -3.85
C GLY A 18 -1.42 2.03 -4.80
N GLU A 19 -1.18 3.32 -4.54
CA GLU A 19 -0.29 4.17 -5.34
C GLU A 19 0.66 5.00 -4.46
N LEU A 20 1.87 5.24 -4.96
CA LEU A 20 2.89 6.08 -4.37
C LEU A 20 3.11 7.30 -5.26
N GLN A 21 3.02 8.48 -4.67
CA GLN A 21 3.37 9.75 -5.27
C GLN A 21 4.61 10.32 -4.57
N PRO A 22 5.74 10.49 -5.27
CA PRO A 22 6.86 11.25 -4.71
C PRO A 22 6.40 12.71 -4.49
N ALA A 23 6.70 13.30 -3.33
CA ALA A 23 6.27 14.66 -3.04
C ALA A 23 7.16 15.74 -3.71
N VAL A 24 8.07 15.33 -4.59
CA VAL A 24 8.98 16.23 -5.29
C VAL A 24 8.32 16.59 -6.62
N LEU A 25 8.41 17.87 -7.00
CA LEU A 25 7.98 18.53 -8.25
C LEU A 25 8.38 17.84 -9.58
N GLU A 26 8.92 16.63 -9.53
CA GLU A 26 9.24 15.82 -10.69
C GLU A 26 7.97 15.04 -11.09
N ASP A 27 7.52 15.27 -12.32
CA ASP A 27 6.35 14.68 -12.98
C ASP A 27 6.56 13.17 -13.28
N LYS A 28 7.04 12.42 -12.29
CA LYS A 28 7.40 11.00 -12.39
C LYS A 28 6.19 10.06 -12.36
N GLY A 29 4.97 10.63 -12.38
CA GLY A 29 3.71 9.89 -12.31
C GLY A 29 3.50 9.17 -10.97
N SER A 30 2.28 8.68 -10.75
CA SER A 30 2.03 7.76 -9.65
C SER A 30 2.65 6.39 -9.95
N GLN A 31 3.26 5.78 -8.95
CA GLN A 31 3.80 4.43 -9.03
C GLN A 31 2.87 3.47 -8.30
N LYS A 32 2.69 2.26 -8.82
CA LYS A 32 1.93 1.22 -8.11
C LYS A 32 2.64 0.87 -6.80
N LEU A 33 1.88 0.79 -5.72
CA LEU A 33 2.36 0.42 -4.40
C LEU A 33 2.04 -1.06 -4.16
N SER A 34 3.06 -1.91 -4.14
CA SER A 34 2.90 -3.32 -3.80
C SER A 34 2.57 -3.54 -2.32
N PHE A 35 2.12 -4.73 -1.93
CA PHE A 35 1.84 -5.09 -0.53
C PHE A 35 3.07 -4.91 0.35
N ARG A 36 4.24 -5.34 -0.12
CA ARG A 36 5.50 -5.17 0.61
C ARG A 36 5.82 -3.70 0.84
N GLU A 37 5.65 -2.87 -0.19
CA GLU A 37 5.90 -1.43 -0.08
C GLU A 37 4.86 -0.75 0.80
N ALA A 38 3.59 -1.14 0.70
CA ALA A 38 2.51 -0.66 1.57
C ALA A 38 2.84 -0.91 3.04
N CYS A 39 3.25 -2.13 3.41
CA CYS A 39 3.71 -2.43 4.77
C CYS A 39 4.86 -1.50 5.21
N ASN A 40 5.86 -1.28 4.35
CA ASN A 40 6.96 -0.37 4.65
C ASN A 40 6.48 1.09 4.84
N LYS A 41 5.57 1.58 3.98
CA LYS A 41 5.03 2.93 4.09
C LYS A 41 4.16 3.13 5.32
N ILE A 42 3.35 2.15 5.70
CA ILE A 42 2.53 2.21 6.91
C ILE A 42 3.41 2.38 8.16
N VAL A 43 4.48 1.57 8.29
CA VAL A 43 5.39 1.61 9.44
C VAL A 43 6.14 2.95 9.53
N HIS A 44 6.40 3.59 8.40
CA HIS A 44 7.11 4.87 8.33
C HIS A 44 6.20 6.08 8.09
N ALA A 45 4.89 5.92 8.19
CA ALA A 45 3.95 7.02 8.04
C ALA A 45 4.03 7.95 9.24
N ILE A 46 4.15 9.25 8.95
CA ILE A 46 4.12 10.33 9.94
C ILE A 46 2.68 10.81 10.11
N HIS A 47 1.92 10.83 9.02
CA HIS A 47 0.48 11.15 9.04
C HIS A 47 -0.31 10.08 8.29
N ILE A 48 -1.41 9.67 8.91
CA ILE A 48 -2.38 8.74 8.35
C ILE A 48 -3.71 9.48 8.34
N VAL A 49 -4.22 9.76 7.15
CA VAL A 49 -5.48 10.47 6.95
C VAL A 49 -6.41 9.53 6.21
N PRO A 50 -7.49 9.05 6.83
CA PRO A 50 -8.51 8.31 6.10
C PRO A 50 -9.11 9.25 5.06
N ASP A 51 -9.19 8.79 3.81
CA ASP A 51 -9.93 9.51 2.80
C ASP A 51 -11.42 9.23 3.03
N CYS A 52 -11.99 9.95 3.99
CA CYS A 52 -13.42 10.00 4.21
C CYS A 52 -14.02 10.93 3.16
N GLY A 53 -13.96 10.51 1.89
CA GLY A 53 -14.74 11.13 0.83
C GLY A 53 -16.22 11.16 1.19
N ASN A 54 -16.99 12.00 0.49
CA ASN A 54 -18.44 12.07 0.73
C ASN A 54 -19.05 10.67 0.57
N PRO A 55 -19.65 10.06 1.62
CA PRO A 55 -20.10 8.67 1.59
C PRO A 55 -21.11 8.37 0.47
N THR A 56 -21.78 9.41 -0.02
CA THR A 56 -22.73 9.39 -1.13
C THR A 56 -22.09 9.31 -2.51
N GLU A 57 -20.82 9.71 -2.67
CA GLU A 57 -20.14 9.71 -3.97
C GLU A 57 -19.26 8.47 -4.18
N ASN A 58 -18.77 7.85 -3.10
CA ASN A 58 -17.82 6.74 -3.24
C ASN A 58 -17.83 5.80 -2.02
N SER A 59 -18.90 5.01 -1.88
CA SER A 59 -19.09 4.08 -0.76
C SER A 59 -18.07 2.92 -0.70
N LEU A 60 -17.23 2.76 -1.73
CA LEU A 60 -16.27 1.67 -1.87
C LEU A 60 -14.80 2.09 -1.84
N THR A 61 -14.49 3.39 -1.97
CA THR A 61 -13.09 3.86 -1.90
C THR A 61 -12.73 4.11 -0.44
N SER A 62 -12.60 3.03 0.33
CA SER A 62 -11.91 3.06 1.61
C SER A 62 -10.41 3.21 1.33
N GLU A 63 -10.01 4.42 0.96
CA GLU A 63 -8.62 4.79 0.75
C GLU A 63 -8.06 5.49 1.99
N VAL A 64 -6.78 5.30 2.23
CA VAL A 64 -6.07 5.99 3.29
C VAL A 64 -4.86 6.68 2.69
N LYS A 65 -4.78 7.99 2.92
CA LYS A 65 -3.63 8.80 2.54
C LYS A 65 -2.56 8.72 3.63
N LEU A 66 -1.45 8.10 3.30
CA LEU A 66 -0.25 8.04 4.12
C LEU A 66 0.72 9.13 3.68
N ARG A 67 1.36 9.80 4.63
CA ARG A 67 2.46 10.74 4.35
C ARG A 67 3.64 10.42 5.24
N GLY A 68 4.83 10.53 4.69
CA GLY A 68 6.05 10.39 5.46
C GLY A 68 7.26 10.92 4.71
N HIS A 69 8.43 10.71 5.29
CA HIS A 69 9.70 11.21 4.75
C HIS A 69 10.75 10.10 4.67
N LYS A 70 11.68 10.22 3.72
CA LYS A 70 12.90 9.41 3.63
C LYS A 70 14.08 10.37 3.49
N GLY A 71 14.78 10.63 4.59
CA GLY A 71 15.74 11.73 4.65
C GLY A 71 15.04 13.07 4.39
N LYS A 72 15.50 13.82 3.38
CA LYS A 72 14.90 15.11 2.98
C LYS A 72 13.73 14.97 1.99
N ALA A 73 13.45 13.77 1.48
CA ALA A 73 12.42 13.55 0.47
C ALA A 73 11.08 13.18 1.13
N ALA A 74 10.05 14.00 0.90
CA ALA A 74 8.68 13.65 1.31
C ALA A 74 8.02 12.70 0.30
N TRP A 75 7.08 11.91 0.78
CA TRP A 75 6.26 11.01 -0.05
C TRP A 75 4.81 11.01 0.44
N VAL A 76 3.92 10.73 -0.50
CA VAL A 76 2.48 10.53 -0.28
C VAL A 76 2.11 9.19 -0.87
N ALA A 77 1.38 8.36 -0.14
CA ALA A 77 0.84 7.12 -0.66
C ALA A 77 -0.67 7.07 -0.44
N TYR A 78 -1.41 6.56 -1.42
CA TYR A 78 -2.84 6.28 -1.33
C TYR A 78 -3.00 4.77 -1.25
N LEU A 79 -3.49 4.30 -0.11
CA LEU A 79 -3.63 2.88 0.19
C LEU A 79 -5.09 2.45 -0.01
N ASN A 80 -5.34 1.46 -0.85
CA ASN A 80 -6.64 0.82 -0.97
C ASN A 80 -6.79 -0.22 0.14
N ILE A 81 -7.61 0.09 1.16
CA ILE A 81 -7.75 -0.75 2.36
C ILE A 81 -8.29 -2.15 2.02
N PRO A 82 -9.34 -2.33 1.19
CA PRO A 82 -9.81 -3.66 0.81
C PRO A 82 -8.72 -4.54 0.19
N GLN A 83 -7.90 -4.00 -0.72
CA GLN A 83 -6.82 -4.77 -1.36
C GLN A 83 -5.70 -5.11 -0.37
N TYR A 84 -5.31 -4.15 0.46
CA TYR A 84 -4.30 -4.37 1.50
C TYR A 84 -4.73 -5.47 2.49
N VAL A 85 -5.97 -5.44 2.97
CA VAL A 85 -6.51 -6.44 3.89
C VAL A 85 -6.52 -7.82 3.25
N ARG A 86 -6.96 -7.94 1.99
CA ARG A 86 -6.94 -9.22 1.25
C ARG A 86 -5.51 -9.77 1.13
N ALA A 87 -4.55 -8.95 0.73
CA ALA A 87 -3.14 -9.35 0.61
C ALA A 87 -2.56 -9.77 1.97
N SER A 88 -2.89 -9.05 3.04
CA SER A 88 -2.49 -9.38 4.40
C SER A 88 -3.01 -10.76 4.84
N VAL A 89 -4.31 -11.02 4.68
CA VAL A 89 -4.92 -12.32 5.01
C VAL A 89 -4.29 -13.45 4.21
N MET A 90 -4.07 -13.26 2.91
CA MET A 90 -3.40 -14.26 2.07
C MET A 90 -1.97 -14.52 2.53
N ASN A 91 -1.21 -13.47 2.88
CA ASN A 91 0.15 -13.59 3.36
C ASN A 91 0.23 -14.44 4.64
N PHE A 92 -0.65 -14.20 5.61
CA PHE A 92 -0.67 -14.96 6.86
C PHE A 92 -1.19 -16.39 6.70
N ARG A 93 -2.16 -16.64 5.81
CA ARG A 93 -2.59 -18.02 5.48
C ARG A 93 -1.49 -18.82 4.80
N SER A 94 -0.62 -18.14 4.06
CA SER A 94 0.59 -18.71 3.48
C SER A 94 1.76 -18.77 4.47
N GLN A 95 1.54 -18.76 5.78
CA GLN A 95 2.55 -19.03 6.80
C GLN A 95 2.04 -20.15 7.73
N PRO A 96 2.80 -21.25 7.94
CA PRO A 96 2.40 -22.35 8.82
C PRO A 96 2.41 -21.95 10.30
#